data_AF-A0A920QRQ1-F1
#
_entry.id   AF-A0A920QRQ1-F1
#
_cell.length_a   1.000
_cell.length_b   1.000
_cell.length_c   1.000
_cell.angle_alpha   90.00
_cell.angle_beta   90.00
_cell.angle_gamma   90.00
#
_symmetry.space_group_name_H-M   'P 1'
#
loop_
_entity.id
_entity.type
_entity.pdbx_description
1 polymer ?
#
loop_
_entity_poly.entity_id
_entity_poly.type
_entity_poly.pdbx_seq_one_letter_code
_entity_poly.pdbx_strand_id
1 'polypeptide(L)'
;MDHGGLGKEWHSFHLSLKREGDHITLDSTQSDDQTTGSINFLASHGTLSSYFGQHFHQYDPSLLSNHGLSAGIDEVKLRQGSILQPEWPAALGCRAHTFTKLKGAVRAVLAQATSGQVMAGTAVYVIAYWRILDNPKDNGYYVLTVSR
;
A
#
# COMPACT_ATOMS: atom_id res chain seq x y z
N MET A 1 -9.88 -0.53 3.65
CA MET A 1 -10.63 0.60 3.07
C MET A 1 -9.80 1.89 3.16
N ASP A 2 -9.96 2.78 2.19
CA ASP A 2 -9.43 4.15 2.17
C ASP A 2 -10.35 5.10 1.41
N HIS A 3 -10.28 6.40 1.72
CA HIS A 3 -11.01 7.42 0.96
C HIS A 3 -10.13 7.93 -0.18
N GLY A 4 -10.69 8.08 -1.38
CA GLY A 4 -9.92 8.50 -2.57
C GLY A 4 -9.30 9.90 -2.46
N GLY A 5 -9.75 10.71 -1.50
CA GLY A 5 -9.38 12.13 -1.36
C GLY A 5 -10.23 13.06 -2.24
N LEU A 6 -11.08 12.49 -3.08
CA LEU A 6 -12.10 13.15 -3.88
C LEU A 6 -13.42 12.37 -3.74
N GLY A 7 -14.55 13.08 -3.81
CA GLY A 7 -15.87 12.46 -3.69
C GLY A 7 -16.18 11.99 -2.26
N LYS A 8 -17.04 10.98 -2.14
CA LYS A 8 -17.48 10.38 -0.87
C LYS A 8 -17.22 8.87 -0.79
N GLU A 9 -16.59 8.31 -1.83
CA GLU A 9 -16.45 6.87 -2.00
C GLU A 9 -15.29 6.32 -1.17
N TRP A 10 -15.52 5.11 -0.66
CA TRP A 10 -14.51 4.32 0.06
C TRP A 10 -14.07 3.17 -0.81
N HIS A 11 -12.77 2.94 -0.87
CA HIS A 11 -12.15 1.92 -1.70
C HIS A 11 -11.49 0.85 -0.83
N SER A 12 -11.78 -0.40 -1.13
CA SER A 12 -11.20 -1.60 -0.56
C SER A 12 -10.11 -2.17 -1.46
N PHE A 13 -9.11 -2.78 -0.84
CA PHE A 13 -8.12 -3.60 -1.51
C PHE A 13 -8.19 -4.97 -0.87
N HIS A 14 -8.08 -5.99 -1.71
CA HIS A 14 -8.21 -7.39 -1.32
C HIS A 14 -6.88 -8.08 -1.58
N LEU A 15 -6.49 -8.95 -0.66
CA LEU A 15 -5.30 -9.77 -0.82
C LEU A 15 -5.61 -11.15 -0.26
N SER A 16 -5.33 -12.17 -1.05
CA SER A 16 -5.38 -13.56 -0.63
C SER A 16 -4.05 -14.23 -0.94
N LEU A 17 -3.66 -15.14 -0.05
CA LEU A 17 -2.48 -15.98 -0.17
C LEU A 17 -2.97 -17.42 -0.30
N LYS A 18 -2.62 -18.10 -1.40
CA LYS A 18 -2.98 -19.49 -1.65
C LYS A 18 -1.71 -20.30 -1.85
N ARG A 19 -1.67 -21.50 -1.26
CA ARG A 19 -0.61 -22.48 -1.48
C ARG A 19 -1.22 -23.76 -2.03
N GLU A 20 -0.71 -24.22 -3.17
CA GLU A 20 -1.06 -25.50 -3.79
C GLU A 20 0.23 -26.29 -4.02
N GLY A 21 0.51 -27.26 -3.15
CA GLY A 21 1.81 -27.93 -3.13
C GLY A 21 2.92 -26.94 -2.83
N ASP A 22 3.87 -26.79 -3.77
CA ASP A 22 4.99 -25.85 -3.66
C ASP A 22 4.76 -24.54 -4.42
N HIS A 23 3.55 -24.34 -4.98
CA HIS A 23 3.20 -23.12 -5.69
C HIS A 23 2.45 -22.16 -4.75
N ILE A 24 2.95 -20.92 -4.64
CA ILE A 24 2.38 -19.85 -3.82
C ILE A 24 1.88 -18.72 -4.73
N THR A 25 0.58 -18.46 -4.67
CA THR A 25 -0.09 -17.38 -5.40
C THR A 25 -0.53 -16.27 -4.45
N LEU A 26 -0.25 -15.04 -4.84
CA LEU A 26 -0.86 -13.82 -4.29
C LEU A 26 -1.93 -13.30 -5.24
N ASP A 27 -3.17 -13.24 -4.78
CA ASP A 27 -4.28 -12.75 -5.60
C ASP A 27 -4.90 -11.51 -4.96
N SER A 28 -4.90 -10.42 -5.74
CA SER A 28 -5.51 -9.14 -5.37
C SER A 28 -6.53 -8.65 -6.39
N THR A 29 -7.00 -9.53 -7.27
CA THR A 29 -7.92 -9.21 -8.38
C THR A 29 -9.29 -8.72 -7.91
N GLN A 30 -9.67 -9.06 -6.68
CA GLN A 30 -10.90 -8.58 -6.02
C GLN A 30 -10.79 -7.17 -5.42
N SER A 31 -9.63 -6.50 -5.55
CA SER A 31 -9.51 -5.09 -5.13
C SER A 31 -10.44 -4.21 -5.95
N ASP A 32 -10.89 -3.10 -5.37
CA ASP A 32 -11.79 -2.16 -6.03
C ASP A 32 -11.16 -1.52 -7.27
N ASP A 33 -12.01 -0.90 -8.09
CA ASP A 33 -11.59 -0.11 -9.24
C ASP A 33 -10.68 1.06 -8.83
N GLN A 34 -9.88 1.51 -9.79
CA GLN A 34 -9.04 2.69 -9.62
C GLN A 34 -9.90 3.90 -9.23
N THR A 35 -9.35 4.70 -8.34
CA THR A 35 -10.00 5.89 -7.79
C THR A 35 -9.75 7.08 -8.71
N THR A 36 -10.67 8.04 -8.73
CA THR A 36 -10.42 9.34 -9.37
C THR A 36 -9.40 10.19 -8.61
N GLY A 37 -9.19 9.88 -7.33
CA GLY A 37 -8.22 10.53 -6.48
C GLY A 37 -6.82 9.94 -6.57
N SER A 38 -5.94 10.37 -5.66
CA SER A 38 -4.48 10.15 -5.79
C SER A 38 -3.95 8.92 -5.06
N ILE A 39 -4.82 8.08 -4.49
CA ILE A 39 -4.42 6.91 -3.70
C ILE A 39 -4.11 5.67 -4.53
N ASN A 40 -4.27 5.70 -5.86
CA ASN A 40 -3.96 4.55 -6.70
C ASN A 40 -2.49 4.14 -6.56
N PHE A 41 -2.22 2.84 -6.60
CA PHE A 41 -0.88 2.27 -6.47
C PHE A 41 -0.62 1.32 -7.64
N LEU A 42 0.37 1.62 -8.47
CA LEU A 42 0.79 0.73 -9.55
C LEU A 42 1.66 -0.39 -8.99
N ALA A 43 1.04 -1.50 -8.62
CA ALA A 43 1.75 -2.68 -8.14
C ALA A 43 2.42 -3.43 -9.30
N SER A 44 3.35 -4.29 -8.95
CA SER A 44 3.94 -5.25 -9.87
C SER A 44 4.18 -6.56 -9.13
N HIS A 45 4.43 -7.64 -9.89
CA HIS A 45 4.86 -8.91 -9.30
C HIS A 45 6.05 -8.70 -8.36
N GLY A 46 7.13 -8.08 -8.85
CA GLY A 46 8.32 -7.82 -8.04
C GLY A 46 8.01 -7.02 -6.77
N THR A 47 7.18 -5.98 -6.88
CA THR A 47 6.82 -5.13 -5.74
C THR A 47 6.07 -5.91 -4.66
N LEU A 48 5.03 -6.66 -5.02
CA LEU A 48 4.25 -7.45 -4.07
C LEU A 48 5.06 -8.61 -3.47
N SER A 49 5.78 -9.35 -4.30
CA SER A 49 6.60 -10.47 -3.84
C SER A 49 7.75 -10.02 -2.95
N SER A 50 8.39 -8.88 -3.23
CA SER A 50 9.41 -8.31 -2.34
C SER A 50 8.86 -7.95 -0.96
N TYR A 51 7.59 -7.51 -0.84
CA TYR A 51 7.00 -7.22 0.48
C TYR A 51 6.73 -8.49 1.29
N PHE A 52 6.30 -9.57 0.63
CA PHE A 52 6.22 -10.88 1.28
C PHE A 52 7.60 -11.37 1.71
N GLY A 53 8.58 -11.28 0.82
CA GLY A 53 9.97 -11.61 1.11
C GLY A 53 10.54 -10.83 2.31
N GLN A 54 10.29 -9.53 2.37
CA GLN A 54 10.73 -8.67 3.48
C GLN A 54 10.15 -9.13 4.83
N HIS A 55 8.97 -9.75 4.85
CA HIS A 55 8.43 -10.34 6.06
C HIS A 55 9.30 -11.48 6.59
N PHE A 56 9.90 -12.32 5.75
CA PHE A 56 10.78 -13.40 6.21
C PHE A 56 12.16 -12.89 6.63
N HIS A 57 12.68 -11.88 5.91
CA HIS A 57 13.97 -11.26 6.23
C HIS A 57 14.04 -10.70 7.67
N GLN A 58 12.91 -10.29 8.25
CA GLN A 58 12.89 -9.79 9.63
C GLN A 58 13.10 -10.90 10.69
N TYR A 59 12.82 -12.16 10.34
CA TYR A 59 12.98 -13.31 11.24
C TYR A 59 14.27 -14.09 10.96
N ASP A 60 14.79 -13.99 9.73
CA ASP A 60 16.07 -14.54 9.35
C ASP A 60 16.92 -13.48 8.61
N PRO A 61 17.80 -12.76 9.34
CA PRO A 61 18.70 -11.77 8.76
C PRO A 61 19.74 -12.35 7.79
N SER A 62 19.91 -13.68 7.72
CA SER A 62 20.82 -14.30 6.76
C SER A 62 20.26 -14.30 5.34
N LEU A 63 18.93 -14.14 5.20
CA LEU A 63 18.29 -13.99 3.90
C LEU A 63 18.73 -12.67 3.25
N LEU A 64 19.18 -12.72 2.01
CA LEU A 64 19.58 -11.51 1.29
C LEU A 64 18.35 -10.79 0.69
N SER A 65 18.26 -9.47 0.89
CA SER A 65 17.20 -8.65 0.28
C SER A 65 17.44 -8.44 -1.22
N ASN A 66 17.25 -9.50 -2.01
CA ASN A 66 17.43 -9.53 -3.46
C ASN A 66 16.30 -10.29 -4.16
N HIS A 67 16.45 -10.55 -5.47
CA HIS A 67 15.43 -11.25 -6.26
C HIS A 67 15.10 -12.65 -5.72
N GLY A 68 16.07 -13.37 -5.12
CA GLY A 68 15.83 -14.69 -4.52
C GLY A 68 14.80 -14.65 -3.40
N LEU A 69 14.78 -13.57 -2.60
CA LEU A 69 13.78 -13.37 -1.56
C LEU A 69 12.37 -13.08 -2.14
N SER A 70 12.30 -12.49 -3.33
CA SER A 70 11.04 -12.25 -4.04
C SER A 70 10.57 -13.47 -4.84
N ALA A 71 11.47 -14.40 -5.16
CA ALA A 71 11.16 -15.62 -5.91
C ALA A 71 10.38 -16.65 -5.09
N GLY A 72 10.21 -16.45 -3.78
CA GLY A 72 9.36 -17.31 -2.93
C GLY A 72 7.86 -17.14 -3.16
N ILE A 73 7.46 -16.19 -4.02
CA ILE A 73 6.09 -16.07 -4.53
C ILE A 73 6.15 -16.37 -6.03
N ASP A 74 5.46 -17.42 -6.45
CA ASP A 74 5.49 -17.91 -7.82
C ASP A 74 4.56 -17.12 -8.75
N GLU A 75 3.44 -16.63 -8.22
CA GLU A 75 2.45 -15.92 -9.01
C GLU A 75 1.85 -14.74 -8.23
N VAL A 76 1.70 -13.61 -8.93
CA VAL A 76 0.97 -12.43 -8.44
C VAL A 76 -0.11 -12.07 -9.44
N LYS A 77 -1.38 -12.13 -9.01
CA LYS A 77 -2.56 -11.77 -9.81
C LYS A 77 -3.01 -10.35 -9.48
N LEU A 78 -3.01 -9.53 -10.52
CA LEU A 78 -3.47 -8.13 -10.52
C LEU A 78 -4.59 -7.99 -11.55
N ARG A 79 -5.61 -7.18 -11.23
CA ARG A 79 -6.69 -6.84 -12.17
C ARG A 79 -6.44 -5.46 -12.77
N GLN A 80 -6.32 -5.36 -14.09
CA GLN A 80 -6.22 -4.06 -14.78
C GLN A 80 -7.41 -3.17 -14.46
N GLY A 81 -7.17 -1.87 -14.32
CA GLY A 81 -8.16 -0.87 -13.91
C GLY A 81 -8.50 -0.89 -12.42
N SER A 82 -7.87 -1.75 -11.61
CA SER A 82 -8.04 -1.74 -10.15
C SER A 82 -7.16 -0.69 -9.47
N ILE A 83 -7.45 -0.39 -8.21
CA ILE A 83 -6.63 0.51 -7.38
C ILE A 83 -5.16 0.05 -7.24
N LEU A 84 -4.89 -1.25 -7.41
CA LEU A 84 -3.54 -1.84 -7.35
C LEU A 84 -2.88 -2.04 -8.72
N GLN A 85 -3.62 -1.84 -9.81
CA GLN A 85 -3.10 -1.91 -11.16
C GLN A 85 -3.92 -0.94 -12.04
N PRO A 86 -3.79 0.37 -11.80
CA PRO A 86 -4.59 1.39 -12.46
C PRO A 86 -4.12 1.61 -13.90
N GLU A 87 -5.06 1.99 -14.76
CA GLU A 87 -4.80 2.40 -16.14
C GLU A 87 -4.64 3.92 -16.23
N TRP A 88 -3.85 4.35 -17.21
CA TRP A 88 -3.70 5.77 -17.48
C TRP A 88 -5.00 6.37 -18.03
N PRO A 89 -5.42 7.58 -17.57
CA PRO A 89 -4.79 8.40 -16.54
C PRO A 89 -5.26 8.00 -15.12
N ALA A 90 -4.30 7.84 -14.20
CA ALA A 90 -4.57 7.65 -12.77
C ALA A 90 -3.59 8.45 -11.92
N ALA A 91 -4.10 9.15 -10.91
CA ALA A 91 -3.26 9.90 -9.98
C ALA A 91 -2.64 8.94 -8.95
N LEU A 92 -1.30 8.98 -8.81
CA LEU A 92 -0.51 8.14 -7.90
C LEU A 92 0.21 8.96 -6.80
N GLY A 93 -0.15 10.24 -6.62
CA GLY A 93 0.55 11.18 -5.74
C GLY A 93 0.51 10.77 -4.26
N CYS A 94 -0.58 10.14 -3.83
CA CYS A 94 -0.83 9.66 -2.47
C CYS A 94 -0.78 8.12 -2.39
N ARG A 95 -0.11 7.45 -3.35
CA ARG A 95 0.02 5.99 -3.40
C ARG A 95 0.61 5.35 -2.12
N ALA A 96 1.35 6.13 -1.33
CA ALA A 96 1.91 5.70 -0.05
C ALA A 96 0.84 5.27 0.97
N HIS A 97 -0.37 5.84 0.88
CA HIS A 97 -1.50 5.46 1.73
C HIS A 97 -1.94 4.01 1.45
N THR A 98 -2.29 3.73 0.19
CA THR A 98 -2.63 2.38 -0.28
C THR A 98 -1.49 1.41 -0.04
N PHE A 99 -0.25 1.81 -0.34
CA PHE A 99 0.93 0.99 -0.11
C PHE A 99 1.10 0.59 1.37
N THR A 100 0.94 1.53 2.30
CA THR A 100 1.09 1.24 3.74
C THR A 100 0.04 0.25 4.23
N LYS A 101 -1.20 0.39 3.74
CA LYS A 101 -2.27 -0.54 4.10
C LYS A 101 -2.09 -1.91 3.44
N LEU A 102 -1.57 -1.97 2.22
CA LEU A 102 -1.23 -3.22 1.53
C LEU A 102 -0.20 -4.02 2.33
N LYS A 103 0.84 -3.38 2.87
CA LYS A 103 1.79 -4.05 3.80
C LYS A 103 1.09 -4.63 5.04
N GLY A 104 0.08 -3.94 5.56
CA GLY A 104 -0.77 -4.45 6.63
C GLY A 104 -1.55 -5.68 6.21
N ALA A 105 -2.13 -5.68 5.00
CA ALA A 105 -2.85 -6.83 4.45
C ALA A 105 -1.95 -8.05 4.25
N VAL A 106 -0.71 -7.86 3.76
CA VAL A 106 0.31 -8.92 3.67
C VAL A 106 0.55 -9.58 5.03
N ARG A 107 0.74 -8.76 6.08
CA ARG A 107 0.90 -9.28 7.45
C ARG A 107 -0.34 -10.01 7.93
N ALA A 108 -1.54 -9.53 7.58
CA ALA A 108 -2.79 -10.16 8.00
C ALA A 108 -2.99 -11.55 7.37
N VAL A 109 -2.66 -11.75 6.08
CA VAL A 109 -2.74 -13.08 5.46
C VAL A 109 -1.66 -14.03 5.99
N LEU A 110 -0.46 -13.51 6.27
CA LEU A 110 0.60 -14.29 6.91
C LEU A 110 0.24 -14.66 8.35
N ALA A 111 -0.43 -13.78 9.10
CA ALA A 111 -0.92 -14.08 10.45
C ALA A 111 -1.82 -15.32 10.48
N GLN A 112 -2.70 -15.45 9.48
CA GLN A 112 -3.58 -16.61 9.37
C GLN A 112 -2.77 -17.89 9.11
N ALA A 113 -1.75 -17.82 8.27
CA ALA A 113 -0.88 -18.95 7.96
C ALA A 113 0.05 -19.33 9.12
N THR A 114 0.46 -18.38 9.96
CA THR A 114 1.45 -18.58 11.04
C THR A 114 0.84 -18.60 12.44
N SER A 115 -0.49 -18.78 12.57
CA SER A 115 -1.19 -18.77 13.87
C SER A 115 -0.92 -17.49 14.69
N GLY A 116 -0.84 -16.36 14.02
CA GLY A 116 -0.64 -15.04 14.62
C GLY A 116 0.81 -14.67 14.93
N GLN A 117 1.80 -15.49 14.53
CA GLN A 117 3.23 -15.18 14.68
C GLN A 117 3.69 -14.17 13.62
N VAL A 118 3.13 -12.96 13.69
CA VAL A 118 3.50 -11.84 12.84
C VAL A 118 3.57 -10.55 13.65
N MET A 119 4.37 -9.59 13.18
CA MET A 119 4.34 -8.23 13.71
C MET A 119 2.98 -7.57 13.47
N ALA A 120 2.54 -6.75 14.42
CA ALA A 120 1.32 -5.95 14.28
C ALA A 120 1.37 -5.03 13.04
N GLY A 121 0.19 -4.59 12.59
CA GLY A 121 0.04 -3.71 11.45
C GLY A 121 0.74 -2.35 11.63
N THR A 122 1.10 -1.72 10.52
CA THR A 122 1.67 -0.37 10.52
C THR A 122 0.55 0.68 10.46
N ALA A 123 0.65 1.73 11.27
CA ALA A 123 -0.24 2.88 11.18
C ALA A 123 0.03 3.68 9.89
N VAL A 124 -1.04 4.18 9.28
CA VAL A 124 -0.93 5.12 8.17
C VAL A 124 -0.71 6.50 8.74
N TYR A 125 0.36 7.17 8.32
CA TYR A 125 0.63 8.56 8.71
C TYR A 125 -0.18 9.53 7.86
N VAL A 126 -0.48 10.70 8.42
CA VAL A 126 -1.12 11.82 7.71
C VAL A 126 -0.06 12.91 7.53
N ILE A 127 0.19 13.31 6.28
CA ILE A 127 1.03 14.47 5.97
C ILE A 127 0.09 15.64 5.67
N ALA A 128 0.31 16.75 6.36
CA ALA A 128 -0.31 18.02 6.03
C ALA A 128 0.75 18.94 5.41
N TYR A 129 0.42 19.53 4.26
CA TYR A 129 1.24 20.53 3.59
C TYR A 129 0.60 21.90 3.79
N TRP A 130 1.34 22.82 4.38
CA TRP A 130 0.96 24.22 4.44
C TRP A 130 1.81 25.02 3.45
N ARG A 131 1.15 25.76 2.56
CA ARG A 131 1.81 26.70 1.66
C ARG A 131 1.35 28.09 2.03
N ILE A 132 2.30 28.96 2.32
CA ILE A 132 2.07 30.35 2.71
C ILE A 132 2.79 31.23 1.70
N LEU A 133 2.11 32.28 1.25
CA LEU A 133 2.73 33.35 0.46
C LEU A 133 3.26 34.39 1.44
N ASP A 134 4.55 34.70 1.35
CA ASP A 134 5.12 35.79 2.12
C ASP A 134 4.54 37.12 1.64
N ASN A 135 3.91 37.87 2.54
CA ASN A 135 3.41 39.20 2.28
C ASN A 135 4.27 40.19 3.08
N PRO A 136 4.98 41.12 2.41
CA PRO A 136 5.88 42.07 3.08
C PRO A 136 5.23 42.90 4.20
N LYS A 137 3.90 43.01 4.21
CA LYS A 137 3.13 43.75 5.23
C LYS A 137 2.90 42.97 6.52
N ASP A 138 3.08 41.66 6.52
CA ASP A 138 2.75 40.79 7.66
C ASP A 138 3.90 40.71 8.68
N ASN A 139 5.01 41.43 8.42
CA ASN A 139 6.16 41.62 9.31
C ASN A 139 6.69 40.32 9.95
N GLY A 140 6.58 39.20 9.23
CA GLY A 140 7.03 37.87 9.67
C GLY A 140 6.07 37.10 10.58
N TYR A 141 4.86 37.60 10.86
CA TYR A 141 3.86 36.91 11.66
C TYR A 141 2.88 36.11 10.78
N TYR A 142 2.74 34.82 11.07
CA TYR A 142 1.81 33.94 10.39
C TYR A 142 0.85 33.31 11.41
N VAL A 143 -0.45 33.55 11.27
CA VAL A 143 -1.48 32.95 12.12
C VAL A 143 -2.14 31.80 11.38
N LEU A 144 -1.99 30.58 11.90
CA LEU A 144 -2.69 29.41 11.38
C LEU A 144 -4.02 29.24 12.12
N THR A 145 -5.13 29.57 11.46
CA THR A 145 -6.47 29.34 12.01
C THR A 145 -7.08 28.09 11.36
N VAL A 146 -7.41 27.09 12.18
CA VAL A 146 -8.17 25.91 11.73
C VAL A 146 -9.61 26.10 12.19
N SER A 147 -10.49 26.53 11.30
CA SER A 147 -11.94 26.56 11.55
C SER A 147 -12.52 25.17 11.31
N ARG A 148 -13.32 24.69 12.27
CA ARG A 148 -14.07 23.43 12.18
C ARG A 148 -15.20 23.49 11.16
#